data_AF-A0A2P6W900-F1
#
_entry.id   AF-A0A2P6W900-F1
#
_cell.length_a   1.000
_cell.length_b   1.000
_cell.length_c   1.000
_cell.angle_alpha   90.00
_cell.angle_beta   90.00
_cell.angle_gamma   90.00
#
_symmetry.space_group_name_H-M   'P 1'
#
loop_
_entity.id
_entity.type
_entity.pdbx_description
1 polymer ?
#
loop_
_entity_poly.entity_id
_entity_poly.type
_entity_poly.pdbx_seq_one_letter_code
_entity_poly.pdbx_strand_id
1 'polypeptide(L)'
;QCYEYVKGLENDDSKAAGRALNNSDFQSGKSMIEYLKKEGEEHPKLEKLREILNLEDDEKAIVFTEYRNSADIISEELNISGLNAVKFVGQQGDDGMTQKKQKEVLEAFDDGKFNVLVSTSIGEEGLDIPAVDYVIFYEPVASGIRDIQRAGRTGREESGKVFVLIAENTRDEGHYWSSHHKKNKMNEVLNELKNENKRPKPEKNKQKTLDGFDEESGLVIHADDRENSVAKELSRLDIKVRKNRLKVGDFVVSDRVAAERKTAADLVDSIVDNRLFDQLKKLQEFENPLIIVEGRDLYNHRDIHPNAIRGALSSVSIEYGIPILWSDGERDTAELLKSLAKRE
;
A
#
# COMPACT_ATOMS: atom_id res chain seq x y z
N GLN A 1 -15.21 20.03 15.38
CA GLN A 1 -13.95 19.27 15.55
C GLN A 1 -12.71 20.14 15.74
N CYS A 2 -12.32 21.00 14.77
CA CYS A 2 -11.09 21.80 14.88
C CYS A 2 -11.05 22.73 16.11
N TYR A 3 -12.19 23.32 16.47
CA TYR A 3 -12.31 24.15 17.67
C TYR A 3 -11.98 23.36 18.95
N GLU A 4 -12.61 22.21 19.15
CA GLU A 4 -12.35 21.33 20.29
C GLU A 4 -10.91 20.81 20.32
N TYR A 5 -10.32 20.51 19.16
CA TYR A 5 -8.90 20.13 19.07
C TYR A 5 -7.99 21.25 19.58
N VAL A 6 -8.24 22.50 19.15
CA VAL A 6 -7.48 23.67 19.63
C VAL A 6 -7.68 23.87 21.13
N LYS A 7 -8.92 23.76 21.64
CA LYS A 7 -9.20 23.82 23.09
C LYS A 7 -8.52 22.73 23.89
N GLY A 8 -8.49 21.50 23.37
CA GLY A 8 -7.73 20.40 23.97
C GLY A 8 -6.24 20.71 24.03
N LEU A 9 -5.68 21.27 22.94
CA LEU A 9 -4.27 21.63 22.86
C LEU A 9 -3.90 22.79 23.82
N GLU A 10 -4.82 23.73 24.07
CA GLU A 10 -4.62 24.80 25.07
C GLU A 10 -4.49 24.26 26.50
N ASN A 11 -5.08 23.10 26.78
CA ASN A 11 -5.01 22.42 28.07
C ASN A 11 -3.86 21.39 28.15
N ASP A 12 -3.07 21.24 27.09
CA ASP A 12 -1.95 20.31 27.02
C ASP A 12 -0.65 21.02 27.44
N ASP A 13 -0.12 20.64 28.61
CA ASP A 13 1.11 21.20 29.18
C ASP A 13 2.41 20.70 28.51
N SER A 14 2.32 19.91 27.43
CA SER A 14 3.48 19.37 26.75
C SER A 14 4.29 20.45 26.00
N LYS A 15 5.61 20.23 25.92
CA LYS A 15 6.51 21.08 25.12
C LYS A 15 6.16 21.09 23.61
N ALA A 16 5.42 20.10 23.14
CA ALA A 16 4.96 20.04 21.75
C ALA A 16 3.77 20.97 21.55
N ALA A 17 2.76 20.90 22.44
CA ALA A 17 1.63 21.80 22.46
C ALA A 17 2.08 23.26 22.59
N GLY A 18 2.98 23.56 23.53
CA GLY A 18 3.55 24.91 23.67
C GLY A 18 4.28 25.42 22.42
N ARG A 19 4.94 24.56 21.65
CA ARG A 19 5.58 24.94 20.38
C ARG A 19 4.56 25.21 19.28
N ALA A 20 3.52 24.37 19.17
CA ALA A 20 2.44 24.57 18.22
C ALA A 20 1.68 25.87 18.52
N LEU A 21 1.32 26.11 19.78
CA LEU A 21 0.62 27.31 20.21
C LEU A 21 1.45 28.59 20.02
N ASN A 22 2.78 28.54 20.05
CA ASN A 22 3.60 29.73 19.79
C ASN A 22 3.92 29.97 18.30
N ASN A 23 3.50 29.09 17.40
CA ASN A 23 3.72 29.24 15.96
C ASN A 23 2.74 30.27 15.35
N SER A 24 3.25 31.19 14.51
CA SER A 24 2.46 32.27 13.91
C SER A 24 1.34 31.77 12.99
N ASP A 25 1.60 30.71 12.23
CA ASP A 25 0.63 30.14 11.29
C ASP A 25 -0.48 29.43 12.07
N PHE A 26 -0.10 28.72 13.14
CA PHE A 26 -1.06 28.09 14.04
C PHE A 26 -1.96 29.12 14.73
N GLN A 27 -1.39 30.23 15.23
CA GLN A 27 -2.19 31.31 15.83
C GLN A 27 -3.16 31.94 14.84
N SER A 28 -2.71 32.16 13.59
CA SER A 28 -3.59 32.65 12.52
C SER A 28 -4.74 31.68 12.24
N GLY A 29 -4.44 30.38 12.15
CA GLY A 29 -5.45 29.33 11.98
C GLY A 29 -6.43 29.24 13.16
N LYS A 30 -5.93 29.36 14.39
CA LYS A 30 -6.74 29.39 15.60
C LYS A 30 -7.75 30.56 15.58
N SER A 31 -7.31 31.77 15.26
CA SER A 31 -8.22 32.93 15.18
C SER A 31 -9.31 32.73 14.12
N MET A 32 -8.98 32.10 12.99
CA MET A 32 -9.96 31.75 11.96
C MET A 32 -10.98 30.73 12.46
N ILE A 33 -10.52 29.69 13.17
CA ILE A 33 -11.39 28.66 13.76
C ILE A 33 -12.36 29.27 14.79
N GLU A 34 -11.87 30.16 15.65
CA GLU A 34 -12.70 30.86 16.65
C GLU A 34 -13.76 31.75 15.98
N TYR A 35 -13.37 32.46 14.91
CA TYR A 35 -14.30 33.26 14.11
C TYR A 35 -15.38 32.38 13.48
N LEU A 36 -15.02 31.32 12.76
CA LEU A 36 -15.97 30.41 12.12
C LEU A 36 -16.92 29.76 13.13
N LYS A 37 -16.40 29.36 14.31
CA LYS A 37 -17.26 28.80 15.38
C LYS A 37 -18.28 29.82 15.90
N LYS A 38 -17.91 31.10 15.98
CA LYS A 38 -18.81 32.17 16.41
C LYS A 38 -19.90 32.45 15.37
N GLU A 39 -19.56 32.39 14.09
CA GLU A 39 -20.51 32.54 12.99
C GLU A 39 -21.40 31.28 12.82
N GLY A 40 -21.08 30.18 13.50
CA GLY A 40 -21.83 28.92 13.41
C GLY A 40 -21.54 28.15 12.12
N GLU A 41 -20.42 28.45 11.45
CA GLU A 41 -20.02 27.82 10.21
C GLU A 41 -19.51 26.39 10.47
N GLU A 42 -20.08 25.43 9.73
CA GLU A 42 -19.69 24.03 9.80
C GLU A 42 -19.09 23.53 8.49
N HIS A 43 -18.38 22.41 8.56
CA HIS A 43 -17.75 21.84 7.38
C HIS A 43 -18.82 21.19 6.47
N PRO A 44 -18.88 21.51 5.16
CA PRO A 44 -19.99 21.13 4.28
C PRO A 44 -20.09 19.61 4.04
N LYS A 45 -19.02 18.85 4.29
CA LYS A 45 -19.02 17.38 4.17
C LYS A 45 -20.07 16.69 5.03
N LEU A 46 -20.38 17.22 6.21
CA LEU A 46 -21.35 16.57 7.09
C LEU A 46 -22.76 16.67 6.51
N GLU A 47 -23.13 17.84 6.01
CA GLU A 47 -24.38 18.03 5.27
C GLU A 47 -24.41 17.15 4.01
N LYS A 48 -23.32 17.12 3.24
CA LYS A 48 -23.23 16.26 2.06
C LYS A 48 -23.36 14.77 2.38
N LEU A 49 -22.80 14.34 3.51
CA LEU A 49 -22.93 12.96 3.99
C LEU A 49 -24.39 12.62 4.27
N ARG A 50 -25.14 13.52 4.92
CA ARG A 50 -26.58 13.35 5.18
C ARG A 50 -27.38 13.24 3.89
N GLU A 51 -27.10 14.11 2.92
CA GLU A 51 -27.77 14.08 1.61
C GLU A 51 -27.55 12.75 0.88
N ILE A 52 -26.35 12.18 0.98
CA ILE A 52 -26.02 10.89 0.37
C ILE A 52 -26.70 9.74 1.12
N LEU A 53 -26.75 9.81 2.46
CA LEU A 53 -27.35 8.80 3.34
C LEU A 53 -28.86 8.95 3.49
N ASN A 54 -29.57 9.26 2.42
CA ASN A 54 -31.03 9.20 2.38
C ASN A 54 -31.49 7.75 2.15
N LEU A 55 -31.24 6.91 3.17
CA LEU A 55 -31.47 5.46 3.15
C LEU A 55 -32.96 5.12 3.28
N GLU A 56 -33.39 4.08 2.58
CA GLU A 56 -34.66 3.38 2.86
C GLU A 56 -34.52 2.51 4.15
N ASP A 57 -35.65 2.03 4.70
CA ASP A 57 -35.69 1.40 6.04
C ASP A 57 -34.83 0.11 6.16
N ASP A 58 -34.58 -0.58 5.05
CA ASP A 58 -33.79 -1.82 4.97
C ASP A 58 -32.38 -1.61 4.41
N GLU A 59 -32.06 -0.42 3.89
CA GLU A 59 -30.74 -0.11 3.34
C GLU A 59 -29.71 0.12 4.45
N LYS A 60 -28.52 -0.46 4.27
CA LYS A 60 -27.41 -0.33 5.21
C LYS A 60 -26.25 0.44 4.60
N ALA A 61 -25.52 1.19 5.44
CA ALA A 61 -24.36 1.94 5.03
C ALA A 61 -23.17 1.76 5.95
N ILE A 62 -21.96 1.85 5.39
CA ILE A 62 -20.72 2.00 6.15
C ILE A 62 -20.08 3.33 5.78
N VAL A 63 -19.77 4.14 6.80
CA VAL A 63 -19.02 5.38 6.67
C VAL A 63 -17.62 5.19 7.23
N PHE A 64 -16.60 5.36 6.40
CA PHE A 64 -15.20 5.30 6.81
C PHE A 64 -14.62 6.69 7.04
N THR A 65 -13.88 6.84 8.14
CA THR A 65 -13.13 8.05 8.49
C THR A 65 -11.73 7.70 9.03
N GLU A 66 -10.78 8.63 9.01
CA GLU A 66 -9.43 8.35 9.50
C GLU A 66 -9.32 8.43 11.02
N TYR A 67 -10.10 9.30 11.67
CA TYR A 67 -9.94 9.64 13.08
C TYR A 67 -11.13 9.17 13.93
N ARG A 68 -10.86 8.70 15.16
CA ARG A 68 -11.92 8.23 16.09
C ARG A 68 -12.89 9.33 16.49
N ASN A 69 -12.36 10.52 16.78
CA ASN A 69 -13.16 11.69 17.10
C ASN A 69 -14.10 12.06 15.93
N SER A 70 -13.66 11.90 14.68
CA SER A 70 -14.55 12.07 13.53
C SER A 70 -15.66 11.01 13.53
N ALA A 71 -15.36 9.76 13.90
CA ALA A 71 -16.36 8.71 13.98
C ALA A 71 -17.42 8.98 15.06
N ASP A 72 -17.02 9.54 16.20
CA ASP A 72 -17.95 9.99 17.25
C ASP A 72 -18.89 11.08 16.72
N ILE A 73 -18.32 12.17 16.21
CA ILE A 73 -19.09 13.32 15.69
C ILE A 73 -20.04 12.88 14.57
N ILE A 74 -19.55 12.11 13.60
CA ILE A 74 -20.39 11.63 12.49
C ILE A 74 -21.52 10.74 13.02
N SER A 75 -21.24 9.84 13.97
CA SER A 75 -22.29 8.97 14.52
C SER A 75 -23.36 9.78 15.24
N GLU A 76 -22.98 10.73 16.10
CA GLU A 76 -23.91 11.59 16.83
C GLU A 76 -24.79 12.41 15.86
N GLU A 77 -24.16 13.04 14.87
CA GLU A 77 -24.85 13.91 13.92
C GLU A 77 -25.80 13.15 12.98
N LEU A 78 -25.47 11.92 12.60
CA LEU A 78 -26.37 11.05 11.84
C LEU A 78 -27.56 10.59 12.69
N ASN A 79 -27.34 10.28 13.98
CA ASN A 79 -28.43 9.97 14.91
C ASN A 79 -29.39 11.15 15.12
N ILE A 80 -28.86 12.37 15.24
CA ILE A 80 -29.68 13.60 15.30
C ILE A 80 -30.53 13.76 14.03
N SER A 81 -30.03 13.29 12.89
CA SER A 81 -30.72 13.34 11.60
C SER A 81 -31.77 12.25 11.41
N GLY A 82 -31.96 11.37 12.40
CA GLY A 82 -32.93 10.27 12.35
C GLY A 82 -32.40 8.94 11.80
N LEU A 83 -31.10 8.83 11.51
CA LEU A 83 -30.46 7.57 11.12
C LEU A 83 -29.97 6.80 12.36
N ASN A 84 -29.98 5.47 12.33
CA ASN A 84 -29.47 4.66 13.44
C ASN A 84 -27.97 4.36 13.22
N ALA A 85 -27.12 5.31 13.62
CA ALA A 85 -25.68 5.23 13.41
C ALA A 85 -24.92 4.72 14.64
N VAL A 86 -23.89 3.89 14.44
CA VAL A 86 -23.04 3.36 15.51
C VAL A 86 -21.56 3.42 15.18
N LYS A 87 -20.76 3.88 16.15
CA LYS A 87 -19.29 3.91 16.07
C LYS A 87 -18.70 2.50 16.11
N PHE A 88 -17.72 2.23 15.24
CA PHE A 88 -16.95 0.97 15.19
C PHE A 88 -15.45 1.23 14.99
N VAL A 89 -14.67 1.13 16.08
CA VAL A 89 -13.23 1.46 16.09
C VAL A 89 -12.39 0.27 16.55
N GLY A 90 -11.07 0.39 16.39
CA GLY A 90 -10.11 -0.64 16.80
C GLY A 90 -9.92 -0.80 18.31
N GLN A 91 -9.17 -1.83 18.71
CA GLN A 91 -9.00 -2.25 20.11
C GLN A 91 -7.99 -1.41 20.92
N GLN A 92 -6.97 -0.84 20.27
CA GLN A 92 -5.87 -0.16 20.97
C GLN A 92 -6.26 1.26 21.44
N GLY A 93 -5.65 1.76 22.52
CA GLY A 93 -5.87 3.12 23.04
C GLY A 93 -7.05 3.26 24.00
N ASP A 94 -7.11 4.38 24.71
CA ASP A 94 -8.04 4.61 25.83
C ASP A 94 -9.53 4.59 25.42
N ASP A 95 -9.82 4.98 24.17
CA ASP A 95 -11.15 4.88 23.54
C ASP A 95 -11.18 3.75 22.48
N GLY A 96 -10.58 2.61 22.82
CA GLY A 96 -10.58 1.39 22.00
C GLY A 96 -11.82 0.54 22.24
N MET A 97 -12.33 -0.13 21.20
CA MET A 97 -13.46 -1.05 21.33
C MET A 97 -12.95 -2.48 21.55
N THR A 98 -13.38 -3.12 22.64
CA THR A 98 -13.04 -4.52 22.93
C THR A 98 -13.62 -5.48 21.89
N GLN A 99 -13.00 -6.65 21.67
CA GLN A 99 -13.50 -7.65 20.71
C GLN A 99 -14.95 -8.08 20.98
N LYS A 100 -15.30 -8.26 22.26
CA LYS A 100 -16.66 -8.58 22.67
C LYS A 100 -17.63 -7.48 22.21
N LYS A 101 -17.27 -6.21 22.42
CA LYS A 101 -18.11 -5.09 22.03
C LYS A 101 -18.19 -4.93 20.51
N GLN A 102 -17.09 -5.17 19.80
CA GLN A 102 -17.07 -5.20 18.33
C GLN A 102 -18.06 -6.24 17.79
N LYS A 103 -18.06 -7.45 18.35
CA LYS A 103 -19.01 -8.50 17.98
C LYS A 103 -20.46 -8.11 18.25
N GLU A 104 -20.76 -7.59 19.44
CA GLU A 104 -22.12 -7.12 19.79
C GLU A 104 -22.63 -6.01 18.84
N VAL A 105 -21.75 -5.09 18.43
CA VAL A 105 -22.10 -4.01 17.50
C VAL A 105 -22.37 -4.55 16.09
N LEU A 106 -21.54 -5.50 15.62
CA LEU A 106 -21.74 -6.14 14.31
C LEU A 106 -23.01 -6.98 14.28
N GLU A 107 -23.32 -7.74 15.33
CA GLU A 107 -24.57 -8.49 15.45
C GLU A 107 -25.78 -7.54 15.43
N ALA A 108 -25.75 -6.46 16.20
CA ALA A 108 -26.82 -5.46 16.20
C ALA A 108 -26.99 -4.75 14.84
N PHE A 109 -25.88 -4.52 14.12
CA PHE A 109 -25.91 -3.96 12.78
C PHE A 109 -26.49 -4.96 11.77
N ASP A 110 -26.15 -6.25 11.90
CA ASP A 110 -26.70 -7.31 11.04
C ASP A 110 -28.20 -7.51 11.27
N ASP A 111 -28.65 -7.46 12.52
CA ASP A 111 -30.06 -7.54 12.93
C ASP A 111 -30.90 -6.31 12.54
N GLY A 112 -30.28 -5.27 11.96
CA GLY A 112 -30.97 -4.05 11.51
C GLY A 112 -31.29 -3.05 12.62
N LYS A 113 -30.75 -3.23 13.84
CA LYS A 113 -30.86 -2.23 14.91
C LYS A 113 -30.13 -0.93 14.57
N PHE A 114 -29.05 -1.05 13.79
CA PHE A 114 -28.30 0.08 13.23
C PHE A 114 -28.28 -0.07 11.71
N ASN A 115 -28.54 1.02 10.99
CA ASN A 115 -28.47 1.07 9.54
C ASN A 115 -27.20 1.78 9.05
N VAL A 116 -26.45 2.47 9.93
CA VAL A 116 -25.16 3.08 9.58
C VAL A 116 -24.05 2.65 10.54
N LEU A 117 -22.97 2.08 10.00
CA LEU A 117 -21.75 1.75 10.74
C LEU A 117 -20.67 2.79 10.44
N VAL A 118 -20.24 3.55 11.44
CA VAL A 118 -19.20 4.57 11.28
C VAL A 118 -17.86 4.02 11.79
N SER A 119 -16.91 3.77 10.90
CA SER A 119 -15.69 3.06 11.22
C SER A 119 -14.41 3.84 10.94
N THR A 120 -13.42 3.66 11.83
CA THR A 120 -12.04 4.07 11.56
C THR A 120 -11.31 3.01 10.74
N SER A 121 -10.17 3.38 10.13
CA SER A 121 -9.32 2.53 9.26
C SER A 121 -8.86 1.18 9.83
N ILE A 122 -9.31 0.79 11.02
CA ILE A 122 -9.02 -0.46 11.74
C ILE A 122 -10.01 -1.60 11.39
N GLY A 123 -10.93 -1.41 10.45
CA GLY A 123 -11.81 -2.48 9.95
C GLY A 123 -11.17 -3.52 9.02
N GLU A 124 -9.82 -3.60 8.93
CA GLU A 124 -9.15 -4.25 7.79
C GLU A 124 -8.52 -5.62 8.02
N GLU A 125 -8.39 -6.14 9.23
CA GLU A 125 -7.93 -7.53 9.41
C GLU A 125 -8.76 -8.30 10.44
N GLY A 126 -9.44 -9.35 9.96
CA GLY A 126 -9.98 -10.43 10.79
C GLY A 126 -11.44 -10.32 11.24
N LEU A 127 -12.17 -9.26 10.91
CA LEU A 127 -13.59 -9.11 11.27
C LEU A 127 -14.47 -9.14 10.00
N ASP A 128 -15.45 -10.05 9.99
CA ASP A 128 -16.42 -10.19 8.89
C ASP A 128 -17.54 -9.16 9.09
N ILE A 129 -17.46 -8.05 8.35
CA ILE A 129 -18.49 -7.01 8.37
C ILE A 129 -19.61 -7.42 7.40
N PRO A 130 -20.90 -7.34 7.82
CA PRO A 130 -22.04 -7.64 6.96
C PRO A 130 -22.04 -6.85 5.64
N ALA A 131 -22.73 -7.38 4.63
CA ALA A 131 -22.90 -6.69 3.36
C ALA A 131 -23.77 -5.44 3.53
N VAL A 132 -23.45 -4.39 2.77
CA VAL A 132 -24.17 -3.10 2.81
C VAL A 132 -24.42 -2.54 1.42
N ASP A 133 -25.36 -1.61 1.32
CA ASP A 133 -25.78 -0.98 0.07
C ASP A 133 -24.94 0.25 -0.26
N TYR A 134 -24.50 0.98 0.78
CA TYR A 134 -23.71 2.20 0.63
C TYR A 134 -22.37 2.08 1.36
N VAL A 135 -21.29 2.41 0.66
CA VAL A 135 -19.97 2.63 1.27
C VAL A 135 -19.56 4.07 1.03
N ILE A 136 -19.31 4.81 2.10
CA ILE A 136 -18.93 6.21 2.05
C ILE A 136 -17.55 6.38 2.67
N PHE A 137 -16.64 6.98 1.91
CA PHE A 137 -15.38 7.48 2.42
C PHE A 137 -15.56 8.96 2.76
N TYR A 138 -15.59 9.30 4.05
CA TYR A 138 -15.72 10.68 4.52
C TYR A 138 -14.52 11.55 4.14
N GLU A 139 -13.36 10.91 4.01
CA GLU A 139 -12.11 11.49 3.53
C GLU A 139 -11.43 10.50 2.57
N PRO A 140 -10.76 10.98 1.51
CA PRO A 140 -10.08 10.09 0.57
C PRO A 140 -8.82 9.48 1.20
N VAL A 141 -8.68 8.15 1.10
CA VAL A 141 -7.51 7.44 1.65
C VAL A 141 -6.56 7.05 0.52
N ALA A 142 -5.26 7.29 0.69
CA ALA A 142 -4.24 7.15 -0.35
C ALA A 142 -3.85 5.69 -0.74
N SER A 143 -4.66 4.69 -0.38
CA SER A 143 -4.36 3.26 -0.58
C SER A 143 -5.46 2.55 -1.37
N GLY A 144 -5.15 2.22 -2.63
CA GLY A 144 -6.08 1.53 -3.54
C GLY A 144 -6.49 0.11 -3.13
N ILE A 145 -5.76 -0.55 -2.21
CA ILE A 145 -6.14 -1.88 -1.69
C ILE A 145 -7.36 -1.78 -0.77
N ARG A 146 -7.44 -0.70 0.02
CA ARG A 146 -8.52 -0.41 0.97
C ARG A 146 -9.83 -0.10 0.24
N ASP A 147 -9.74 0.64 -0.87
CA ASP A 147 -10.89 0.94 -1.73
C ASP A 147 -11.49 -0.33 -2.36
N ILE A 148 -10.67 -1.33 -2.72
CA ILE A 148 -11.11 -2.57 -3.39
C ILE A 148 -11.72 -3.55 -2.38
N GLN A 149 -11.09 -3.74 -1.22
CA GLN A 149 -11.58 -4.67 -0.19
C GLN A 149 -12.91 -4.19 0.44
N ARG A 150 -13.13 -2.88 0.51
CA ARG A 150 -14.36 -2.24 1.04
C ARG A 150 -15.47 -2.19 0.00
N ALA A 151 -15.17 -1.90 -1.26
CA ALA A 151 -16.16 -1.99 -2.34
C ALA A 151 -16.68 -3.44 -2.54
N GLY A 152 -15.83 -4.44 -2.30
CA GLY A 152 -16.19 -5.87 -2.35
C GLY A 152 -17.06 -6.37 -1.18
N ARG A 153 -17.44 -5.50 -0.24
CA ARG A 153 -18.44 -5.77 0.83
C ARG A 153 -19.84 -5.27 0.48
N THR A 154 -19.99 -4.74 -0.73
CA THR A 154 -21.28 -4.44 -1.36
C THR A 154 -21.37 -5.28 -2.64
N GLY A 155 -22.58 -5.58 -3.14
CA GLY A 155 -22.72 -6.24 -4.44
C GLY A 155 -22.80 -7.77 -4.46
N ARG A 156 -23.34 -8.43 -3.42
CA ARG A 156 -23.58 -9.89 -3.48
C ARG A 156 -24.91 -10.27 -4.15
N GLU A 157 -25.92 -9.40 -4.14
CA GLU A 157 -27.19 -9.64 -4.86
C GLU A 157 -27.70 -8.41 -5.66
N GLU A 158 -27.47 -7.17 -5.21
CA GLU A 158 -27.76 -5.93 -5.97
C GLU A 158 -26.61 -4.91 -5.93
N SER A 159 -26.60 -3.96 -6.88
CA SER A 159 -25.52 -3.01 -7.13
C SER A 159 -25.28 -2.04 -5.96
N GLY A 160 -24.28 -2.31 -5.13
CA GLY A 160 -23.82 -1.38 -4.09
C GLY A 160 -23.24 -0.08 -4.65
N LYS A 161 -23.42 1.02 -3.92
CA LYS A 161 -22.94 2.36 -4.28
C LYS A 161 -21.76 2.77 -3.41
N VAL A 162 -20.73 3.33 -4.04
CA VAL A 162 -19.53 3.83 -3.33
C VAL A 162 -19.40 5.33 -3.55
N PHE A 163 -19.29 6.08 -2.47
CA PHE A 163 -19.12 7.54 -2.46
C PHE A 163 -17.80 7.92 -1.80
N VAL A 164 -17.12 8.92 -2.36
CA VAL A 164 -15.92 9.52 -1.76
C VAL A 164 -16.17 11.02 -1.64
N LEU A 165 -16.10 11.53 -0.41
CA LEU A 165 -16.24 12.96 -0.13
C LEU A 165 -14.88 13.65 -0.23
N ILE A 166 -14.82 14.75 -0.98
CA ILE A 166 -13.62 15.55 -1.22
C ILE A 166 -13.95 17.00 -0.87
N ALA A 167 -13.17 17.63 0.00
CA ALA A 167 -13.23 19.08 0.19
C ALA A 167 -12.36 19.76 -0.87
N GLU A 168 -12.98 20.62 -1.69
CA GLU A 168 -12.30 21.38 -2.75
C GLU A 168 -11.21 22.29 -2.20
N ASN A 169 -10.12 22.46 -2.94
CA ASN A 169 -8.96 23.28 -2.54
C ASN A 169 -8.31 22.86 -1.22
N THR A 170 -8.43 21.59 -0.84
CA THR A 170 -7.78 21.03 0.34
C THR A 170 -6.85 19.87 -0.03
N ARG A 171 -6.13 19.36 0.98
CA ARG A 171 -5.29 18.15 0.83
C ARG A 171 -6.05 16.92 0.31
N ASP A 172 -7.37 16.90 0.45
CA ASP A 172 -8.23 15.80 -0.01
C ASP A 172 -8.08 15.55 -1.51
N GLU A 173 -7.98 16.61 -2.32
CA GLU A 173 -7.80 16.47 -3.77
C GLU A 173 -6.50 15.72 -4.09
N GLY A 174 -5.40 16.10 -3.42
CA GLY A 174 -4.11 15.43 -3.57
C GLY A 174 -4.17 13.96 -3.18
N HIS A 175 -4.83 13.63 -2.07
CA HIS A 175 -5.03 12.24 -1.64
C HIS A 175 -5.91 11.45 -2.61
N TYR A 176 -6.99 12.05 -3.10
CA TYR A 176 -7.88 11.45 -4.08
C TYR A 176 -7.15 11.14 -5.38
N TRP A 177 -6.47 12.13 -5.98
CA TRP A 177 -5.71 11.93 -7.22
C TRP A 177 -4.60 10.91 -7.04
N SER A 178 -3.89 10.91 -5.89
CA SER A 178 -2.89 9.90 -5.59
C SER A 178 -3.48 8.49 -5.56
N SER A 179 -4.62 8.27 -4.87
CA SER A 179 -5.29 6.97 -4.84
C SER A 179 -5.79 6.57 -6.23
N HIS A 180 -6.42 7.50 -6.95
CA HIS A 180 -6.97 7.29 -8.28
C HIS A 180 -5.89 6.92 -9.29
N HIS A 181 -4.75 7.61 -9.28
CA HIS A 181 -3.60 7.27 -10.14
C HIS A 181 -3.01 5.91 -9.81
N LYS A 182 -2.86 5.56 -8.51
CA LYS A 182 -2.41 4.22 -8.11
C LYS A 182 -3.37 3.13 -8.58
N LYS A 183 -4.68 3.36 -8.46
CA LYS A 183 -5.73 2.43 -8.91
C LYS A 183 -5.75 2.29 -10.43
N ASN A 184 -5.64 3.40 -11.16
CA ASN A 184 -5.57 3.37 -12.62
C ASN A 184 -4.30 2.67 -13.08
N LYS A 185 -3.15 2.92 -12.44
CA LYS A 185 -1.91 2.20 -12.75
C LYS A 185 -2.02 0.71 -12.48
N MET A 186 -2.66 0.32 -11.37
CA MET A 186 -2.95 -1.08 -11.08
C MET A 186 -3.88 -1.69 -12.15
N ASN A 187 -4.94 -0.99 -12.55
CA ASN A 187 -5.85 -1.45 -13.59
C ASN A 187 -5.18 -1.54 -14.97
N GLU A 188 -4.29 -0.61 -15.30
CA GLU A 188 -3.45 -0.67 -16.50
C GLU A 188 -2.59 -1.93 -16.48
N VAL A 189 -1.88 -2.19 -15.39
CA VAL A 189 -1.08 -3.42 -15.22
C VAL A 189 -1.95 -4.67 -15.33
N LEU A 190 -3.11 -4.70 -14.68
CA LEU A 190 -4.06 -5.82 -14.78
C LEU A 190 -4.63 -6.00 -16.19
N ASN A 191 -4.88 -4.90 -16.91
CA ASN A 191 -5.37 -4.94 -18.28
C ASN A 191 -4.28 -5.31 -19.27
N GLU A 192 -3.03 -4.92 -19.04
CA GLU A 192 -1.86 -5.40 -19.78
C GLU A 192 -1.72 -6.91 -19.61
N LEU A 193 -1.78 -7.41 -18.38
CA LEU A 193 -1.79 -8.85 -18.08
C LEU A 193 -2.98 -9.59 -18.71
N LYS A 194 -4.17 -8.97 -18.78
CA LYS A 194 -5.35 -9.55 -19.45
C LYS A 194 -5.27 -9.45 -20.98
N ASN A 195 -4.65 -8.42 -21.53
CA ASN A 195 -4.52 -8.20 -22.97
C ASN A 195 -3.33 -8.93 -23.58
N GLU A 196 -2.32 -9.31 -22.79
CA GLU A 196 -1.34 -10.33 -23.17
C GLU A 196 -2.02 -11.66 -23.53
N ASN A 197 -3.20 -11.97 -22.95
CA ASN A 197 -4.01 -13.13 -23.33
C ASN A 197 -4.89 -12.93 -24.60
N LYS A 198 -4.94 -11.72 -25.19
CA LYS A 198 -5.81 -11.40 -26.35
C LYS A 198 -5.07 -10.93 -27.61
N ARG A 199 -3.74 -10.81 -27.61
CA ARG A 199 -3.01 -10.50 -28.85
C ARG A 199 -3.19 -11.64 -29.86
N PRO A 200 -3.42 -11.36 -31.17
CA PRO A 200 -3.34 -12.41 -32.17
C PRO A 200 -1.96 -13.03 -32.05
N LYS A 201 -1.92 -14.35 -31.84
CA LYS A 201 -0.67 -15.11 -31.69
C LYS A 201 0.26 -14.69 -32.83
N PRO A 202 1.44 -14.10 -32.54
CA PRO A 202 2.46 -14.00 -33.57
C PRO A 202 2.69 -15.40 -34.12
N GLU A 203 2.77 -15.53 -35.43
CA GLU A 203 3.02 -16.81 -36.08
C GLU A 203 4.21 -17.49 -35.41
N LYS A 204 3.97 -18.77 -35.10
CA LYS A 204 4.79 -19.64 -34.25
C LYS A 204 6.28 -19.44 -34.46
N ASN A 205 6.96 -18.94 -33.43
CA ASN A 205 8.10 -19.66 -32.90
C ASN A 205 7.80 -20.01 -31.45
N LYS A 206 7.83 -21.32 -31.18
CA LYS A 206 7.13 -22.05 -30.11
C LYS A 206 7.48 -21.56 -28.69
N GLN A 207 6.57 -20.83 -28.06
CA GLN A 207 6.50 -20.72 -26.59
C GLN A 207 5.67 -21.92 -26.07
N LYS A 208 6.27 -22.77 -25.23
CA LYS A 208 5.54 -23.85 -24.53
C LYS A 208 4.56 -23.22 -23.53
N THR A 209 3.30 -23.63 -23.59
CA THR A 209 2.22 -23.21 -22.67
C THR A 209 2.32 -23.93 -21.32
N LEU A 210 1.65 -23.36 -20.29
CA LEU A 210 1.52 -23.82 -18.90
C LEU A 210 0.96 -25.26 -18.67
N ASP A 211 0.86 -26.08 -19.72
CA ASP A 211 0.54 -27.51 -19.62
C ASP A 211 1.80 -28.40 -19.56
N GLY A 212 2.99 -27.81 -19.44
CA GLY A 212 4.27 -28.50 -19.26
C GLY A 212 4.76 -28.55 -17.82
N PHE A 213 3.87 -28.52 -16.82
CA PHE A 213 4.26 -28.56 -15.40
C PHE A 213 4.61 -29.95 -14.87
N ASP A 214 4.65 -30.96 -15.73
CA ASP A 214 5.22 -32.27 -15.45
C ASP A 214 6.21 -32.63 -16.56
N GLU A 215 7.42 -32.06 -16.51
CA GLU A 215 8.59 -32.66 -17.16
C GLU A 215 9.86 -32.17 -16.43
N GLU A 216 10.41 -33.03 -15.58
CA GLU A 216 11.76 -32.90 -15.03
C GLU A 216 12.78 -32.75 -16.17
N SER A 217 13.25 -31.54 -16.47
CA SER A 217 14.40 -31.41 -17.37
C SER A 217 15.22 -30.14 -17.13
N GLY A 218 16.28 -30.26 -16.33
CA GLY A 218 17.59 -29.69 -16.65
C GLY A 218 17.79 -28.18 -16.57
N LEU A 219 17.05 -27.44 -15.74
CA LEU A 219 17.32 -26.03 -15.46
C LEU A 219 18.76 -25.86 -14.93
N VAL A 220 19.58 -25.09 -15.65
CA VAL A 220 20.96 -24.78 -15.26
C VAL A 220 21.10 -23.31 -14.97
N ILE A 221 21.52 -22.96 -13.75
CA ILE A 221 21.91 -21.60 -13.40
C ILE A 221 23.43 -21.56 -13.27
N HIS A 222 24.06 -20.56 -13.89
CA HIS A 222 25.46 -20.29 -13.72
C HIS A 222 25.63 -19.33 -12.54
N ALA A 223 26.44 -19.71 -11.56
CA ALA A 223 26.73 -18.89 -10.38
C ALA A 223 28.22 -18.54 -10.34
N ASP A 224 28.55 -17.31 -9.96
CA ASP A 224 29.92 -16.93 -9.67
C ASP A 224 30.46 -17.82 -8.53
N ASP A 225 31.71 -18.22 -8.63
CA ASP A 225 32.32 -19.12 -7.65
C ASP A 225 32.41 -18.53 -6.22
N ARG A 226 32.25 -17.20 -6.07
CA ARG A 226 32.14 -16.50 -4.77
C ARG A 226 30.78 -16.66 -4.12
N GLU A 227 29.72 -16.87 -4.90
CA GLU A 227 28.33 -16.92 -4.43
C GLU A 227 27.90 -18.33 -4.00
N ASN A 228 28.59 -18.84 -2.97
CA ASN A 228 28.44 -20.23 -2.56
C ASN A 228 27.14 -20.54 -1.81
N SER A 229 26.57 -19.57 -1.12
CA SER A 229 25.45 -19.78 -0.21
C SER A 229 24.12 -19.94 -0.97
N VAL A 230 23.76 -18.98 -1.80
CA VAL A 230 22.59 -19.08 -2.69
C VAL A 230 22.71 -20.25 -3.66
N ALA A 231 23.92 -20.54 -4.18
CA ALA A 231 24.15 -21.71 -5.02
C ALA A 231 23.81 -23.05 -4.32
N LYS A 232 24.01 -23.15 -2.99
CA LYS A 232 23.60 -24.33 -2.22
C LYS A 232 22.08 -24.41 -2.10
N GLU A 233 21.41 -23.28 -1.85
CA GLU A 233 19.94 -23.24 -1.79
C GLU A 233 19.32 -23.62 -3.15
N LEU A 234 19.88 -23.13 -4.26
CA LEU A 234 19.47 -23.53 -5.62
C LEU A 234 19.60 -25.04 -5.85
N SER A 235 20.71 -25.66 -5.40
CA SER A 235 20.86 -27.11 -5.46
C SER A 235 19.82 -27.87 -4.63
N ARG A 236 19.38 -27.34 -3.48
CA ARG A 236 18.29 -27.93 -2.68
C ARG A 236 16.92 -27.80 -3.33
N LEU A 237 16.76 -26.86 -4.25
CA LEU A 237 15.53 -26.65 -5.02
C LEU A 237 15.50 -27.47 -6.32
N ASP A 238 16.39 -28.46 -6.45
CA ASP A 238 16.60 -29.34 -7.61
C ASP A 238 17.02 -28.59 -8.89
N ILE A 239 17.68 -27.43 -8.74
CA ILE A 239 18.27 -26.69 -9.86
C ILE A 239 19.74 -27.07 -10.02
N LYS A 240 20.15 -27.38 -11.26
CA LYS A 240 21.54 -27.71 -11.55
C LYS A 240 22.37 -26.43 -11.59
N VAL A 241 23.22 -26.23 -10.58
CA VAL A 241 24.09 -25.05 -10.55
C VAL A 241 25.45 -25.36 -11.17
N ARG A 242 25.88 -24.54 -12.13
CA ARG A 242 27.25 -24.54 -12.65
C ARG A 242 28.02 -23.39 -12.02
N LYS A 243 29.03 -23.72 -11.21
CA LYS A 243 29.91 -22.73 -10.60
C LYS A 243 31.09 -22.46 -11.52
N ASN A 244 31.25 -21.21 -11.92
CA ASN A 244 32.41 -20.73 -12.66
C ASN A 244 32.65 -19.26 -12.34
N ARG A 245 33.87 -18.75 -12.52
CA ARG A 245 34.11 -17.31 -12.44
C ARG A 245 33.29 -16.62 -13.55
N LEU A 246 32.40 -15.71 -13.16
CA LEU A 246 31.64 -14.90 -14.09
C LEU A 246 32.39 -13.59 -14.36
N LYS A 247 32.24 -13.06 -15.58
CA LYS A 247 32.81 -11.76 -15.95
C LYS A 247 31.94 -10.60 -15.45
N VAL A 248 30.63 -10.84 -15.40
CA VAL A 248 29.58 -9.86 -15.13
C VAL A 248 28.45 -10.57 -14.37
N GLY A 249 27.96 -9.95 -13.30
CA GLY A 249 26.90 -10.48 -12.45
C GLY A 249 27.34 -11.64 -11.55
N ASP A 250 26.46 -11.97 -10.62
CA ASP A 250 26.64 -13.04 -9.64
C ASP A 250 25.94 -14.32 -10.07
N PHE A 251 24.84 -14.18 -10.82
CA PHE A 251 24.11 -15.29 -11.42
C PHE A 251 23.77 -14.97 -12.86
N VAL A 252 23.96 -15.95 -13.74
CA VAL A 252 23.48 -15.91 -15.12
C VAL A 252 22.44 -17.01 -15.27
N VAL A 253 21.20 -16.57 -15.49
CA VAL A 253 20.02 -17.42 -15.57
C VAL A 253 19.83 -17.92 -17.01
N SER A 254 20.04 -17.04 -17.98
CA SER A 254 20.06 -17.35 -19.42
C SER A 254 21.11 -16.49 -20.11
N ASP A 255 21.30 -16.66 -21.41
CA ASP A 255 22.13 -15.77 -22.24
C ASP A 255 21.64 -14.31 -22.25
N ARG A 256 20.38 -14.09 -21.86
CA ARG A 256 19.73 -12.77 -21.79
C ARG A 256 19.62 -12.23 -20.37
N VAL A 257 19.54 -13.08 -19.36
CA VAL A 257 19.26 -12.67 -17.97
C VAL A 257 20.47 -12.88 -17.06
N ALA A 258 20.93 -11.79 -16.46
CA ALA A 258 21.94 -11.79 -15.40
C ALA A 258 21.46 -11.03 -14.17
N ALA A 259 21.76 -11.57 -12.99
CA ALA A 259 21.45 -10.99 -11.70
C ALA A 259 22.74 -10.63 -10.95
N GLU A 260 22.84 -9.40 -10.48
CA GLU A 260 23.80 -8.99 -9.44
C GLU A 260 23.11 -9.09 -8.09
N ARG A 261 23.70 -9.80 -7.13
CA ARG A 261 23.17 -9.96 -5.78
C ARG A 261 23.91 -9.02 -4.84
N LYS A 262 23.19 -8.28 -4.01
CA LYS A 262 23.78 -7.46 -2.95
C LYS A 262 22.97 -7.58 -1.67
N THR A 263 23.65 -7.60 -0.53
CA THR A 263 22.95 -7.32 0.73
C THR A 263 22.62 -5.83 0.80
N ALA A 264 21.65 -5.45 1.62
CA ALA A 264 21.32 -4.04 1.89
C ALA A 264 22.55 -3.24 2.33
N ALA A 265 23.40 -3.83 3.18
CA ALA A 265 24.65 -3.23 3.63
C ALA A 265 25.65 -3.05 2.48
N ASP A 266 25.92 -4.11 1.70
CA ASP A 266 26.85 -4.04 0.56
C ASP A 266 26.37 -3.07 -0.53
N LEU A 267 25.05 -2.96 -0.71
CA LEU A 267 24.46 -1.98 -1.62
C LEU A 267 24.79 -0.57 -1.16
N VAL A 268 24.57 -0.26 0.12
CA VAL A 268 24.91 1.04 0.70
C VAL A 268 26.40 1.33 0.57
N ASP A 269 27.26 0.38 0.93
CA ASP A 269 28.72 0.53 0.84
C ASP A 269 29.15 0.76 -0.63
N SER A 270 28.53 0.07 -1.59
CA SER A 270 28.82 0.26 -3.01
C SER A 270 28.36 1.61 -3.57
N ILE A 271 27.36 2.24 -2.95
CA ILE A 271 26.94 3.61 -3.27
C ILE A 271 27.99 4.60 -2.73
N VAL A 272 28.42 4.42 -1.49
CA VAL A 272 29.44 5.29 -0.84
C VAL A 272 30.75 5.26 -1.64
N ASP A 273 31.19 4.08 -2.06
CA ASP A 273 32.43 3.91 -2.80
C ASP A 273 32.30 4.19 -4.31
N ASN A 274 31.12 4.60 -4.79
CA ASN A 274 30.75 4.75 -6.21
C ASN A 274 30.93 3.50 -7.09
N ARG A 275 31.22 2.34 -6.49
CA ARG A 275 31.44 1.07 -7.20
C ARG A 275 30.16 0.54 -7.86
N LEU A 276 28.99 0.86 -7.32
CA LEU A 276 27.70 0.39 -7.83
C LEU A 276 27.54 0.69 -9.32
N PHE A 277 27.74 1.94 -9.73
CA PHE A 277 27.47 2.40 -11.09
C PHE A 277 28.36 1.73 -12.14
N ASP A 278 29.60 1.41 -11.80
CA ASP A 278 30.50 0.66 -12.69
C ASP A 278 30.05 -0.80 -12.86
N GLN A 279 29.43 -1.38 -11.84
CA GLN A 279 28.83 -2.71 -11.94
C GLN A 279 27.57 -2.68 -12.80
N LEU A 280 26.71 -1.66 -12.66
CA LEU A 280 25.51 -1.50 -13.48
C LEU A 280 25.84 -1.43 -14.98
N LYS A 281 26.85 -0.63 -15.36
CA LYS A 281 27.30 -0.51 -16.76
C LYS A 281 27.74 -1.84 -17.36
N LYS A 282 28.42 -2.67 -16.56
CA LYS A 282 28.82 -4.02 -16.99
C LYS A 282 27.61 -4.93 -17.12
N LEU A 283 26.66 -4.83 -16.20
CA LEU A 283 25.45 -5.66 -16.20
C LEU A 283 24.58 -5.41 -17.45
N GLN A 284 24.57 -4.18 -17.98
CA GLN A 284 23.90 -3.82 -19.24
C GLN A 284 24.45 -4.52 -20.50
N GLU A 285 25.51 -5.33 -20.39
CA GLU A 285 25.90 -6.26 -21.47
C GLU A 285 24.83 -7.34 -21.73
N PHE A 286 23.96 -7.61 -20.74
CA PHE A 286 22.81 -8.51 -20.87
C PHE A 286 21.57 -7.75 -21.36
N GLU A 287 20.68 -8.45 -22.07
CA GLU A 287 19.41 -7.89 -22.54
C GLU A 287 18.46 -7.57 -21.37
N ASN A 288 18.45 -8.43 -20.35
CA ASN A 288 17.57 -8.37 -19.19
C ASN A 288 18.39 -8.43 -17.88
N PRO A 289 19.19 -7.40 -17.56
CA PRO A 289 19.94 -7.33 -16.31
C PRO A 289 19.01 -7.01 -15.13
N LEU A 290 19.31 -7.53 -13.95
CA LEU A 290 18.59 -7.18 -12.72
C LEU A 290 19.48 -7.18 -11.48
N ILE A 291 19.05 -6.49 -10.43
CA ILE A 291 19.69 -6.54 -9.11
C ILE A 291 18.74 -7.24 -8.14
N ILE A 292 19.27 -8.15 -7.34
CA ILE A 292 18.59 -8.71 -6.17
C ILE A 292 19.20 -8.10 -4.92
N VAL A 293 18.39 -7.40 -4.14
CA VAL A 293 18.80 -6.79 -2.87
C VAL A 293 18.23 -7.60 -1.71
N GLU A 294 19.11 -8.15 -0.89
CA GLU A 294 18.76 -8.93 0.29
C GLU A 294 18.68 -8.07 1.55
N GLY A 295 17.54 -8.16 2.23
CA GLY A 295 17.26 -7.39 3.44
C GLY A 295 16.64 -6.02 3.14
N ARG A 296 16.04 -5.42 4.18
CA ARG A 296 15.24 -4.19 4.07
C ARG A 296 15.84 -2.99 4.78
N ASP A 297 16.96 -3.19 5.49
CA ASP A 297 17.58 -2.14 6.29
C ASP A 297 18.59 -1.31 5.49
N LEU A 298 18.08 -0.45 4.61
CA LEU A 298 18.92 0.47 3.82
C LEU A 298 19.24 1.76 4.57
N TYR A 299 18.31 2.25 5.40
CA TYR A 299 18.30 3.63 5.87
C TYR A 299 18.90 3.82 7.27
N ASN A 300 19.26 2.75 7.98
CA ASN A 300 19.84 2.86 9.31
C ASN A 300 21.38 3.04 9.30
N HIS A 301 22.01 3.17 8.13
CA HIS A 301 23.44 3.41 8.01
C HIS A 301 23.81 4.85 8.40
N ARG A 302 24.73 5.00 9.38
CA ARG A 302 25.06 6.31 9.99
C ARG A 302 25.81 7.27 9.07
N ASP A 303 26.54 6.73 8.09
CA ASP A 303 27.52 7.50 7.30
C ASP A 303 26.99 7.96 5.93
N ILE A 304 25.71 7.69 5.62
CA ILE A 304 25.10 8.07 4.35
C ILE A 304 23.74 8.72 4.57
N HIS A 305 23.49 9.81 3.85
CA HIS A 305 22.20 10.47 3.91
C HIS A 305 21.13 9.65 3.17
N PRO A 306 19.92 9.44 3.72
CA PRO A 306 18.86 8.63 3.10
C PRO A 306 18.50 9.04 1.65
N ASN A 307 18.58 10.33 1.33
CA ASN A 307 18.33 10.81 -0.03
C ASN A 307 19.40 10.38 -1.04
N ALA A 308 20.65 10.15 -0.62
CA ALA A 308 21.68 9.63 -1.51
C ALA A 308 21.37 8.19 -1.93
N ILE A 309 20.89 7.37 -0.98
CA ILE A 309 20.42 6.01 -1.24
C ILE A 309 19.22 6.03 -2.21
N ARG A 310 18.21 6.87 -1.94
CA ARG A 310 17.04 7.02 -2.81
C ARG A 310 17.43 7.49 -4.22
N GLY A 311 18.37 8.41 -4.32
CA GLY A 311 18.90 8.89 -5.60
C GLY A 311 19.59 7.77 -6.38
N ALA A 312 20.43 6.97 -5.72
CA ALA A 312 21.10 5.84 -6.35
C ALA A 312 20.11 4.77 -6.83
N LEU A 313 19.14 4.36 -5.99
CA LEU A 313 18.08 3.41 -6.37
C LEU A 313 17.23 3.92 -7.55
N SER A 314 16.94 5.22 -7.55
CA SER A 314 16.20 5.87 -8.64
C SER A 314 17.00 5.85 -9.94
N SER A 315 18.31 6.15 -9.88
CA SER A 315 19.20 6.09 -11.04
C SER A 315 19.31 4.65 -11.59
N VAL A 316 19.48 3.64 -10.73
CA VAL A 316 19.48 2.22 -11.13
C VAL A 316 18.22 1.87 -11.94
N SER A 317 17.05 2.26 -11.43
CA SER A 317 15.77 1.89 -12.04
C SER A 317 15.43 2.69 -13.30
N ILE A 318 15.72 3.99 -13.31
CA ILE A 318 15.26 4.92 -14.36
C ILE A 318 16.35 5.18 -15.41
N GLU A 319 17.57 5.48 -14.97
CA GLU A 319 18.67 5.87 -15.87
C GLU A 319 19.34 4.64 -16.48
N TYR A 320 19.63 3.63 -15.66
CA TYR A 320 20.23 2.38 -16.13
C TYR A 320 19.19 1.37 -16.63
N GLY A 321 17.91 1.56 -16.28
CA GLY A 321 16.81 0.67 -16.69
C GLY A 321 16.93 -0.74 -16.09
N ILE A 322 17.62 -0.89 -14.96
CA ILE A 322 17.88 -2.18 -14.32
C ILE A 322 16.84 -2.39 -13.22
N PRO A 323 15.97 -3.41 -13.31
CA PRO A 323 15.02 -3.74 -12.26
C PRO A 323 15.70 -4.14 -10.94
N ILE A 324 15.08 -3.73 -9.84
CA ILE A 324 15.52 -4.07 -8.48
C ILE A 324 14.47 -5.00 -7.87
N LEU A 325 14.89 -6.23 -7.56
CA LEU A 325 14.10 -7.22 -6.83
C LEU A 325 14.56 -7.28 -5.38
N TRP A 326 13.61 -7.39 -4.45
CA TRP A 326 13.91 -7.52 -3.03
C TRP A 326 13.76 -8.97 -2.61
N SER A 327 14.65 -9.40 -1.72
CA SER A 327 14.66 -10.75 -1.17
C SER A 327 14.85 -10.69 0.35
N ASP A 328 14.19 -11.58 1.08
CA ASP A 328 14.32 -11.69 2.53
C ASP A 328 15.54 -12.56 2.95
N GLY A 329 16.33 -13.07 1.99
CA GLY A 329 17.61 -13.74 2.22
C GLY A 329 17.97 -14.79 1.18
N GLU A 330 19.03 -15.55 1.42
CA GLU A 330 19.64 -16.44 0.42
C GLU A 330 18.68 -17.49 -0.18
N ARG A 331 17.77 -18.02 0.64
CA ARG A 331 16.77 -19.00 0.19
C ARG A 331 15.70 -18.36 -0.69
N ASP A 332 15.24 -17.17 -0.34
CA ASP A 332 14.25 -16.42 -1.12
C ASP A 332 14.87 -15.97 -2.46
N THR A 333 16.13 -15.55 -2.43
CA THR A 333 16.93 -15.28 -3.65
C THR A 333 17.02 -16.50 -4.55
N ALA A 334 17.24 -17.69 -4.01
CA ALA A 334 17.26 -18.92 -4.79
C ALA A 334 15.89 -19.25 -5.42
N GLU A 335 14.78 -19.03 -4.71
CA GLU A 335 13.42 -19.20 -5.25
C GLU A 335 13.10 -18.18 -6.35
N LEU A 336 13.55 -16.93 -6.19
CA LEU A 336 13.45 -15.89 -7.23
C LEU A 336 14.24 -16.29 -8.48
N LEU A 337 15.50 -16.69 -8.32
CA LEU A 337 16.35 -17.14 -9.43
C LEU A 337 15.79 -18.40 -10.12
N LYS A 338 15.21 -19.34 -9.36
CA LYS A 338 14.50 -20.50 -9.92
C LYS A 338 13.28 -20.08 -10.72
N SER A 339 12.51 -19.13 -10.23
CA SER A 339 11.32 -18.61 -10.91
C SER A 339 11.69 -17.88 -12.20
N LEU A 340 12.79 -17.12 -12.19
CA LEU A 340 13.38 -16.50 -13.38
C LEU A 340 13.83 -17.57 -14.38
N ALA A 341 14.57 -18.58 -13.94
CA ALA A 341 15.07 -19.67 -14.78
C ALA A 341 13.95 -20.49 -15.43
N LYS A 342 12.82 -20.66 -14.75
CA LYS A 342 11.64 -21.35 -15.29
C LYS A 342 10.90 -20.54 -16.35
N ARG A 343 11.06 -19.21 -16.34
CA ARG A 343 10.34 -18.28 -17.22
C ARG A 343 11.11 -18.00 -18.51
N GLU A 344 12.43 -18.05 -18.43
CA GLU A 344 13.36 -18.07 -19.57
C GLU A 344 13.30 -19.40 -20.33
#